data_AF-A0A261BZ15-F1
#
_entry.id   AF-A0A261BZ15-F1
#
_cell.length_a   1.000
_cell.length_b   1.000
_cell.length_c   1.000
_cell.angle_alpha   90.00
_cell.angle_beta   90.00
_cell.angle_gamma   90.00
#
_symmetry.space_group_name_H-M   'P 1'
#
loop_
_entity.id
_entity.type
_entity.pdbx_description
1 polymer ?
#
loop_
_entity_poly.entity_id
_entity_poly.type
_entity_poly.pdbx_seq_one_letter_code
_entity_poly.pdbx_strand_id
1 'polypeptide(L)'
;MPDVVLSTPTGTAALTINGNTIHSLLGIEVVQADQRSEEPFEELVGKKFDELNLLFSNVKLIIINEVSMVSNIMLHAAHYCAQSHHPFVA
;
A
#
# COMPACT_ATOMS: atom_id res chain seq x y z
N MET A 1 -15.28 2.71 9.63
CA MET A 1 -13.96 2.51 9.00
C MET A 1 -13.25 1.40 9.74
N PRO A 2 -12.41 0.58 9.10
CA PRO A 2 -11.77 -0.53 9.78
C PRO A 2 -10.69 -0.04 10.76
N ASP A 3 -10.57 -0.70 11.92
CA ASP A 3 -9.43 -0.52 12.84
C ASP A 3 -8.24 -1.40 12.42
N VAL A 4 -8.50 -2.47 11.67
CA VAL A 4 -7.51 -3.45 11.21
C VAL A 4 -7.68 -3.67 9.71
N VAL A 5 -6.58 -3.66 8.96
CA VAL A 5 -6.58 -3.96 7.52
C VAL A 5 -5.66 -5.14 7.24
N LEU A 6 -6.15 -6.06 6.40
CA LEU A 6 -5.41 -7.21 5.91
C LEU A 6 -4.84 -6.91 4.52
N SER A 7 -3.56 -7.16 4.34
CA SER A 7 -2.84 -6.96 3.09
C SER A 7 -1.91 -8.11 2.76
N THR A 8 -1.51 -8.23 1.50
CA THR A 8 -0.57 -9.24 1.00
C THR A 8 -0.01 -8.80 -0.36
N PRO A 9 1.18 -9.26 -0.79
CA PRO A 9 1.77 -8.79 -2.05
C PRO A 9 1.03 -9.26 -3.32
N THR A 10 0.28 -10.38 -3.28
CA THR A 10 -0.33 -10.97 -4.50
C THR A 10 -1.85 -10.96 -4.47
N GLY A 11 -2.47 -10.80 -5.64
CA GLY A 11 -3.94 -10.79 -5.76
C GLY A 11 -4.61 -12.10 -5.34
N THR A 12 -3.97 -13.25 -5.63
CA THR A 12 -4.48 -14.57 -5.26
C THR A 12 -4.50 -14.78 -3.74
N ALA A 13 -3.45 -14.34 -3.04
CA ALA A 13 -3.42 -14.39 -1.58
C ALA A 13 -4.43 -13.40 -0.97
N ALA A 14 -4.62 -12.22 -1.59
CA ALA A 14 -5.53 -11.20 -1.10
C ALA A 14 -6.98 -11.69 -1.10
N LEU A 15 -7.39 -12.39 -2.18
CA LEU A 15 -8.69 -13.04 -2.27
C LEU A 15 -8.91 -14.09 -1.16
N THR A 16 -7.87 -14.85 -0.81
CA THR A 16 -7.96 -15.91 0.21
C THR A 16 -8.23 -15.34 1.61
N ILE A 17 -7.64 -14.19 1.94
CA ILE A 17 -7.78 -13.57 3.27
C ILE A 17 -8.85 -12.47 3.31
N ASN A 18 -9.64 -12.31 2.24
CA ASN A 18 -10.56 -11.17 2.06
C ASN A 18 -9.90 -9.81 2.34
N GLY A 19 -8.66 -9.65 1.86
CA GLY A 19 -7.84 -8.46 2.04
C GLY A 19 -7.58 -7.72 0.73
N ASN A 20 -6.66 -6.76 0.81
CA ASN A 20 -6.18 -5.99 -0.34
C ASN A 20 -4.75 -6.40 -0.72
N THR A 21 -4.30 -6.09 -1.93
CA THR A 21 -2.86 -6.12 -2.19
C THR A 21 -2.19 -4.92 -1.52
N ILE A 22 -0.89 -4.96 -1.25
CA ILE A 22 -0.17 -3.78 -0.73
C ILE A 22 -0.29 -2.60 -1.71
N HIS A 23 -0.19 -2.88 -3.01
CA HIS A 23 -0.40 -1.93 -4.10
C HIS A 23 -1.78 -1.27 -4.02
N SER A 24 -2.86 -2.06 -3.99
CA SER A 24 -4.22 -1.52 -3.99
C SER A 24 -4.57 -0.82 -2.67
N LEU A 25 -4.00 -1.27 -1.55
CA LEU A 25 -4.20 -0.65 -0.24
C LEU A 25 -3.55 0.74 -0.16
N LEU A 26 -2.35 0.90 -0.70
CA LEU A 26 -1.59 2.15 -0.61
C LEU A 26 -1.77 3.08 -1.81
N GLY A 27 -2.41 2.58 -2.87
CA GLY A 27 -2.60 3.33 -4.11
C GLY A 27 -1.39 3.36 -5.04
N ILE A 28 -0.38 2.51 -4.78
CA ILE A 28 0.87 2.38 -5.53
C ILE A 28 0.62 1.58 -6.82
N GLU A 29 1.03 2.08 -7.98
CA GLU A 29 0.90 1.32 -9.24
C GLU A 29 2.00 0.27 -9.38
N VAL A 30 1.73 -0.70 -10.25
CA VAL A 30 2.68 -1.77 -10.55
C VAL A 30 3.57 -1.30 -11.69
N VAL A 31 4.77 -0.83 -11.37
CA VAL A 31 5.78 -0.44 -12.36
C VAL A 31 6.41 -1.71 -12.95
N GLN A 32 6.48 -1.80 -14.28
CA GLN A 32 7.14 -2.91 -14.97
C GLN A 32 8.68 -2.79 -14.88
N ALA A 33 9.36 -3.93 -14.84
CA ALA A 33 10.79 -4.05 -14.49
C ALA A 33 11.77 -3.33 -15.45
N ASP A 34 11.28 -2.83 -16.57
CA ASP A 34 12.00 -2.04 -17.57
C ASP A 34 12.10 -0.54 -17.21
N GLN A 35 11.32 -0.08 -16.23
CA GLN A 35 11.44 1.26 -15.65
C GLN A 35 12.25 1.17 -14.36
N ARG A 36 13.42 1.82 -14.34
CA ARG A 36 14.34 1.79 -13.21
C ARG A 36 13.61 2.26 -11.95
N SER A 37 13.56 1.37 -10.97
CA SER A 37 12.97 1.48 -9.64
C SER A 37 13.66 2.50 -8.72
N GLU A 38 14.06 3.65 -9.26
CA GLU A 38 14.79 4.71 -8.56
C GLU A 38 14.02 6.04 -8.54
N GLU A 39 12.89 6.14 -9.27
CA GLU A 39 12.00 7.30 -9.19
C GLU A 39 11.33 7.31 -7.80
N PRO A 40 11.33 8.46 -7.09
CA PRO A 40 10.62 8.58 -5.82
C PRO A 40 9.12 8.39 -6.04
N PHE A 41 8.44 7.71 -5.09
CA PHE A 41 6.98 7.61 -5.09
C PHE A 41 6.35 9.00 -5.20
N GLU A 42 5.49 9.20 -6.19
CA GLU A 42 4.77 10.46 -6.40
C GLU A 42 3.62 10.60 -5.41
N GLU A 43 3.37 11.80 -4.89
CA GLU A 43 2.27 12.03 -3.94
C GLU A 43 0.90 11.77 -4.60
N LEU A 44 0.02 11.03 -3.91
CA LEU A 44 -1.37 10.94 -4.34
C LEU A 44 -2.05 12.29 -4.16
N VAL A 45 -2.76 12.74 -5.19
CA VAL A 45 -3.56 13.97 -5.15
C VAL A 45 -5.03 13.70 -5.44
N GLY A 46 -5.91 14.55 -4.90
CA GLY A 46 -7.35 14.55 -5.18
C GLY A 46 -8.12 13.43 -4.48
N LYS A 47 -9.20 12.96 -5.11
CA LYS A 47 -10.21 12.08 -4.48
C LYS A 47 -9.63 10.80 -3.86
N LYS A 48 -8.63 10.18 -4.50
CA LYS A 48 -8.00 8.93 -4.02
C LYS A 48 -7.15 9.17 -2.78
N PHE A 49 -6.51 10.34 -2.68
CA PHE A 49 -5.82 10.79 -1.48
C PHE A 49 -6.80 10.97 -0.31
N ASP A 50 -7.93 11.64 -0.53
CA ASP A 50 -8.95 11.85 0.50
C ASP A 50 -9.54 10.52 1.01
N GLU A 51 -9.81 9.57 0.10
CA GLU A 51 -10.31 8.24 0.46
C GLU A 51 -9.31 7.44 1.30
N LEU A 52 -8.03 7.47 0.95
CA LEU A 52 -6.98 6.77 1.69
C LEU A 52 -6.65 7.47 3.01
N ASN A 53 -6.65 8.79 3.07
CA ASN A 53 -6.48 9.52 4.34
C ASN A 53 -7.63 9.25 5.30
N LEU A 54 -8.86 9.25 4.77
CA LEU A 54 -10.00 8.84 5.55
C LEU A 54 -9.77 7.39 6.03
N LEU A 55 -9.36 6.46 5.15
CA LEU A 55 -9.04 5.06 5.50
C LEU A 55 -8.08 4.99 6.69
N PHE A 56 -6.89 5.57 6.53
CA PHE A 56 -5.80 5.46 7.49
C PHE A 56 -6.01 6.29 8.76
N SER A 57 -6.91 7.28 8.76
CA SER A 57 -7.24 8.04 9.99
C SER A 57 -7.80 7.17 11.12
N ASN A 58 -8.39 6.00 10.79
CA ASN A 58 -8.94 5.06 11.78
C ASN A 58 -8.14 3.76 11.91
N VAL A 59 -7.25 3.45 10.97
CA VAL A 59 -6.50 2.18 10.99
C VAL A 59 -5.45 2.20 12.08
N LYS A 60 -5.49 1.21 12.97
CA LYS A 60 -4.55 1.01 14.08
C LYS A 60 -3.57 -0.11 13.82
N LEU A 61 -3.92 -1.05 12.94
CA LEU A 61 -3.11 -2.22 12.63
C LEU A 61 -3.22 -2.59 11.15
N ILE A 62 -2.07 -2.76 10.51
CA ILE A 62 -1.94 -3.35 9.17
C ILE A 62 -1.28 -4.72 9.34
N ILE A 63 -1.92 -5.77 8.85
CA ILE A 63 -1.37 -7.12 8.82
C ILE A 63 -0.98 -7.46 7.39
N ILE A 64 0.28 -7.81 7.17
CA ILE A 64 0.80 -8.20 5.86
C ILE A 64 1.06 -9.71 5.87
N ASN A 65 0.23 -10.48 5.16
CA ASN A 65 0.48 -11.90 4.88
C ASN A 65 1.48 -12.06 3.73
N GLU A 66 2.20 -13.18 3.69
CA GLU A 66 3.23 -13.50 2.69
C GLU A 66 4.37 -12.46 2.64
N VAL A 67 4.86 -12.02 3.80
CA VAL A 67 5.94 -11.01 3.89
C VAL A 67 7.22 -11.44 3.16
N SER A 68 7.44 -12.74 2.98
CA SER A 68 8.55 -13.30 2.20
C SER A 68 8.56 -12.85 0.73
N MET A 69 7.41 -12.44 0.18
CA MET A 69 7.26 -11.94 -1.18
C MET A 69 7.28 -10.41 -1.28
N VAL A 70 7.53 -9.70 -0.17
CA VAL A 70 7.55 -8.24 -0.12
C VAL A 70 8.99 -7.75 -0.25
N SER A 71 9.26 -6.92 -1.27
CA SER A 71 10.58 -6.28 -1.43
C SER A 71 10.83 -5.24 -0.33
N ASN A 72 12.09 -4.96 -0.05
CA ASN A 72 12.48 -3.88 0.86
C ASN A 72 11.95 -2.52 0.41
N ILE A 73 11.90 -2.25 -0.90
CA ILE A 73 11.35 -1.01 -1.48
C ILE A 73 9.86 -0.88 -1.16
N MET A 74 9.06 -1.93 -1.37
CA MET A 74 7.63 -1.94 -1.06
C MET A 74 7.37 -1.79 0.44
N LEU A 75 8.19 -2.44 1.27
CA LEU A 75 8.08 -2.31 2.72
C LEU A 75 8.45 -0.89 3.19
N HIS A 76 9.45 -0.26 2.57
CA HIS A 76 9.81 1.13 2.84
C HIS A 76 8.69 2.09 2.44
N ALA A 77 8.07 1.88 1.27
CA ALA A 77 6.91 2.65 0.82
C ALA A 77 5.76 2.56 1.81
N ALA A 78 5.40 1.34 2.23
CA ALA A 78 4.34 1.11 3.22
C ALA A 78 4.64 1.82 4.55
N HIS A 79 5.89 1.77 5.01
CA HIS A 79 6.32 2.46 6.21
C HIS A 79 6.20 3.98 6.09
N TYR A 80 6.64 4.55 4.96
CA TYR A 80 6.58 5.98 4.69
C TYR A 80 5.13 6.48 4.60
N CYS A 81 4.25 5.78 3.87
CA CYS A 81 2.81 6.07 3.82
C CYS A 81 2.18 6.13 5.22
N ALA A 82 2.55 5.18 6.09
CA ALA A 82 2.00 5.07 7.43
C ALA A 82 2.49 6.19 8.39
N GLN A 83 3.72 6.68 8.23
CA GLN A 83 4.22 7.80 9.03
C GLN A 83 3.64 9.14 8.59
N SER A 84 3.63 9.37 7.28
CA SER A 84 3.39 10.69 6.72
C SER A 84 1.92 11.10 6.74
N HIS A 85 0.97 10.20 7.02
CA HIS A 85 -0.46 10.43 6.73
C HIS A 85 -0.68 10.93 5.29
N HIS A 86 0.20 10.52 4.36
CA HIS A 86 0.19 10.92 2.96
C HIS A 86 0.34 9.64 2.11
N PRO A 87 -0.70 9.23 1.37
CA PRO A 87 -0.60 8.09 0.44
C PRO A 87 0.11 8.50 -0.88
N PHE A 88 0.67 7.54 -1.63
CA PHE A 88 1.44 7.76 -2.90
C PHE A 88 0.95 6.94 -4.11
N VAL A 89 1.26 7.41 -5.31
CA VAL A 89 1.21 6.68 -6.61
C VAL A 89 2.65 6.44 -7.07
N ALA A 90 2.92 5.33 -7.75
CA ALA A 90 4.18 5.11 -8.48
C ALA A 90 3.86 5.03 -9.97
#